data_AF-A0A8C2U1R6-F1
#
_entry.id   AF-A0A8C2U1R6-F1
#
_cell.length_a   1.000
_cell.length_b   1.000
_cell.length_c   1.000
_cell.angle_alpha   90.00
_cell.angle_beta   90.00
_cell.angle_gamma   90.00
#
_symmetry.space_group_name_H-M   'P 1'
#
loop_
_entity.id
_entity.type
_entity.pdbx_description
1 polymer ?
#
loop_
_entity_poly.entity_id
_entity_poly.type
_entity_poly.pdbx_seq_one_letter_code
_entity_poly.pdbx_strand_id
1 'polypeptide(L)'
;MAASAVKLVRSLCWRRICEIRQVNPVSIPSVHLHMTAAAMQVAQKEFEKAQEQLKLLKNDPGNEAKLKLYALFKQATEGPCNSPKPGMLDFVKKAKWDAWNSLGNLSQDNARQEYAKLVSSLVSAESAVQKKAASPEEGGDGRYETLIVTTENKITKIMFNRPDKKNAISHKMYREIINALQEAAKNDCTFAVITGNGEYYTSGNDLNNFSNIQPSEMKKAAKDGAELLKEFVGSFIDFPKPLVAVVNGPAIGISVTLLGLFDLVYASDKATFHTPFSQLGQSPEGCASYVFPKIMGAAKASEMLLFNKKLTAAEACALGLVNEVFPDSTFQKEVWARLKAYASLPKNSLALSKQLVRSTEKEKLHAVNSRECELLTERWLSDECLNALVSFFQRKSKM
;
A
#
# COMPACT_ATOMS: atom_id res chain seq x y z
N MET A 1 17.78 38.78 -25.05
CA MET A 1 19.15 39.31 -24.91
C MET A 1 19.89 38.37 -23.95
N ALA A 2 20.33 37.21 -24.46
CA ALA A 2 21.73 36.88 -24.85
C ALA A 2 22.63 36.70 -23.60
N ALA A 3 22.95 35.50 -23.07
CA ALA A 3 23.54 34.26 -23.61
C ALA A 3 25.04 34.36 -24.03
N SER A 4 25.94 33.75 -23.25
CA SER A 4 27.24 33.15 -23.65
C SER A 4 27.90 32.53 -22.40
N ALA A 5 28.27 31.25 -22.27
CA ALA A 5 28.90 30.25 -23.14
C ALA A 5 30.43 30.38 -23.33
N VAL A 6 31.17 29.57 -22.54
CA VAL A 6 32.19 28.57 -22.96
C VAL A 6 33.56 29.03 -23.55
N LYS A 7 34.62 28.38 -22.99
CA LYS A 7 35.97 28.07 -23.50
C LYS A 7 37.06 29.17 -23.47
N LEU A 8 38.10 28.90 -22.65
CA LEU A 8 39.49 29.18 -23.03
C LEU A 8 40.38 28.00 -22.65
N VAL A 9 41.17 27.56 -23.63
CA VAL A 9 41.99 26.34 -23.66
C VAL A 9 43.46 26.76 -23.77
N ARG A 10 44.32 26.08 -23.00
CA ARG A 10 45.77 25.80 -23.21
C ARG A 10 46.68 26.95 -23.66
N SER A 11 47.69 27.25 -22.83
CA SER A 11 49.07 26.76 -23.01
C SER A 11 50.03 27.67 -22.26
N LEU A 12 50.96 27.08 -21.51
CA LEU A 12 52.32 27.62 -21.30
C LEU A 12 53.22 26.47 -20.83
N CYS A 13 54.00 26.00 -21.80
CA CYS A 13 55.19 25.16 -21.67
C CYS A 13 56.19 25.79 -20.68
N TRP A 14 56.75 25.05 -19.73
CA TRP A 14 57.91 24.15 -19.82
C TRP A 14 59.23 24.84 -19.40
N ARG A 15 59.89 24.19 -18.42
CA ARG A 15 61.36 24.04 -18.22
C ARG A 15 62.06 25.14 -17.40
N ARG A 16 62.51 24.77 -16.20
CA ARG A 16 63.92 24.42 -15.88
C ARG A 16 63.97 23.70 -14.52
N ILE A 17 64.44 22.43 -14.47
CA ILE A 17 65.79 21.96 -14.05
C ILE A 17 65.99 22.08 -12.53
N CYS A 18 66.55 21.16 -11.74
CA CYS A 18 66.89 19.73 -11.76
C CYS A 18 67.38 19.48 -10.32
N GLU A 19 67.01 18.38 -9.66
CA GLU A 19 67.96 17.60 -8.85
C GLU A 19 67.33 16.27 -8.43
N ILE A 20 67.98 15.19 -8.87
CA ILE A 20 67.61 13.79 -8.67
C ILE A 20 68.39 13.31 -7.44
N ARG A 21 67.66 12.89 -6.39
CA ARG A 21 68.18 11.98 -5.37
C ARG A 21 67.32 10.72 -5.41
N GLN A 22 67.93 9.60 -5.80
CA GLN A 22 67.33 8.27 -5.72
C GLN A 22 67.03 7.93 -4.25
N VAL A 23 65.78 7.54 -3.97
CA VAL A 23 65.41 6.88 -2.73
C VAL A 23 64.59 5.65 -3.11
N ASN A 24 65.07 4.48 -2.69
CA ASN A 24 64.47 3.18 -2.96
C ASN A 24 63.03 3.09 -2.44
N PRO A 25 62.10 2.41 -3.15
CA PRO A 25 60.78 2.14 -2.61
C PRO A 25 60.90 1.07 -1.52
N VAL A 26 60.55 1.43 -0.28
CA VAL A 26 60.32 0.47 0.80
C VAL A 26 59.04 -0.30 0.46
N SER A 27 59.19 -1.59 0.18
CA SER A 27 58.10 -2.54 0.00
C SER A 27 57.38 -2.74 1.33
N ILE A 28 56.13 -2.26 1.43
CA ILE A 28 55.20 -2.67 2.49
C ILE A 28 54.66 -4.05 2.10
N PRO A 29 54.85 -5.11 2.91
CA PRO A 29 54.29 -6.41 2.57
C PRO A 29 52.76 -6.36 2.67
N SER A 30 52.08 -6.72 1.58
CA SER A 30 50.65 -7.01 1.58
C SER A 30 50.39 -8.19 2.52
N VAL A 31 49.83 -7.91 3.69
CA VAL A 31 49.30 -8.94 4.58
C VAL A 31 48.12 -9.61 3.88
N HIS A 32 48.37 -10.76 3.25
CA HIS A 32 47.30 -11.69 2.90
C HIS A 32 46.80 -12.30 4.20
N LEU A 33 45.65 -11.83 4.69
CA LEU A 33 44.89 -12.50 5.73
C LEU A 33 44.44 -13.86 5.21
N HIS A 34 45.25 -14.89 5.42
CA HIS A 34 44.79 -16.27 5.31
C HIS A 34 43.73 -16.49 6.38
N MET A 35 42.47 -16.68 5.96
CA MET A 35 41.45 -17.19 6.86
C MET A 35 41.90 -18.56 7.38
N THR A 36 41.93 -18.71 8.70
CA THR A 36 42.32 -19.95 9.36
C THR A 36 41.20 -20.98 9.23
N ALA A 37 41.53 -22.28 9.28
CA ALA A 37 40.56 -23.37 9.26
C ALA A 37 39.46 -23.21 10.34
N ALA A 38 39.78 -22.55 11.46
CA ALA A 38 38.83 -22.20 12.51
C ALA A 38 37.74 -21.22 12.03
N ALA A 39 38.08 -20.22 11.22
CA ALA A 39 37.11 -19.24 10.73
C ALA A 39 36.19 -19.82 9.63
N MET A 40 36.69 -20.77 8.83
CA MET A 40 35.87 -21.52 7.86
C MET A 40 34.83 -22.40 8.57
N GLN A 41 35.21 -23.06 9.67
CA GLN A 41 34.27 -23.85 10.48
C GLN A 41 33.19 -22.99 11.14
N VAL A 42 33.50 -21.74 11.51
CA VAL A 42 32.52 -20.81 12.07
C VAL A 42 31.50 -20.38 11.01
N ALA A 43 31.94 -20.00 9.81
CA ALA A 43 31.05 -19.61 8.72
C ALA A 43 30.09 -20.74 8.30
N GLN A 44 30.56 -21.99 8.34
CA GLN A 44 29.72 -23.17 8.06
C GLN A 44 28.64 -23.38 9.14
N LYS A 45 28.99 -23.26 10.43
CA LYS A 45 28.03 -23.37 11.54
C LYS A 45 26.98 -22.26 11.53
N GLU A 46 27.39 -21.02 11.22
CA GLU A 46 26.47 -19.89 11.11
C GLU A 46 25.50 -20.05 9.93
N PHE A 47 25.97 -20.62 8.82
CA PHE A 47 25.14 -20.94 7.66
C PHE A 47 24.08 -22.00 7.99
N GLU A 48 24.45 -23.09 8.65
CA GLU A 48 23.52 -24.15 9.07
C GLU A 48 22.45 -23.59 10.03
N LYS A 49 22.86 -22.80 11.01
CA LYS A 49 21.94 -22.11 11.93
C LYS A 49 20.99 -21.16 11.18
N ALA A 50 21.49 -20.43 10.19
CA ALA A 50 20.67 -19.56 9.36
C ALA A 50 19.63 -20.35 8.52
N GLN A 51 19.97 -21.56 8.05
CA GLN A 51 18.99 -22.41 7.35
C GLN A 51 17.85 -22.85 8.29
N GLU A 52 18.15 -23.15 9.55
CA GLU A 52 17.12 -23.48 10.55
C GLU A 52 16.24 -22.27 10.87
N GLN A 53 16.85 -21.10 11.07
CA GLN A 53 16.12 -19.85 11.33
C GLN A 53 15.21 -19.46 10.16
N LEU A 54 15.64 -19.67 8.92
CA LEU A 54 14.82 -19.39 7.75
C LEU A 54 13.54 -20.25 7.71
N LYS A 55 13.61 -21.51 8.16
CA LYS A 55 12.45 -22.41 8.25
C LYS A 55 11.43 -21.96 9.30
N LEU A 56 11.87 -21.18 10.29
CA LEU A 56 11.03 -20.68 11.38
C LEU A 56 10.34 -19.35 11.05
N LEU A 57 10.66 -18.72 9.91
CA LEU A 57 9.95 -17.53 9.43
C LEU A 57 8.48 -17.88 9.18
N LYS A 58 7.59 -17.09 9.78
CA LYS A 58 6.14 -17.23 9.60
C LYS A 58 5.65 -16.46 8.37
N ASN A 59 6.31 -15.36 8.05
CA ASN A 59 5.94 -14.49 6.94
C ASN A 59 6.75 -14.76 5.68
N ASP A 60 6.11 -14.59 4.51
CA ASP A 60 6.78 -14.70 3.22
C ASP A 60 7.76 -13.51 3.02
N PRO A 61 9.08 -13.75 2.87
CA PRO A 61 10.07 -12.68 2.71
C PRO A 61 10.04 -12.00 1.33
N GLY A 62 9.16 -12.43 0.41
CA GLY A 62 9.00 -11.86 -0.92
C GLY A 62 9.93 -12.46 -1.97
N ASN A 63 9.57 -12.24 -3.24
CA ASN A 63 10.24 -12.91 -4.37
C ASN A 63 11.72 -12.50 -4.53
N GLU A 64 12.06 -11.23 -4.28
CA GLU A 64 13.44 -10.76 -4.38
C GLU A 64 14.35 -11.40 -3.32
N ALA A 65 13.90 -11.44 -2.06
CA ALA A 65 14.62 -12.08 -0.97
C ALA A 65 14.76 -13.59 -1.20
N LYS A 66 13.71 -14.26 -1.69
CA LYS A 66 13.75 -15.68 -2.06
C LYS A 66 14.77 -15.97 -3.16
N LEU A 67 14.87 -15.11 -4.18
CA LEU A 67 15.86 -15.27 -5.26
C LEU A 67 17.29 -15.04 -4.75
N LYS A 68 17.51 -14.04 -3.89
CA LYS A 68 18.81 -13.78 -3.25
C LYS A 68 19.24 -14.93 -2.33
N LEU A 69 18.33 -15.43 -1.47
CA LEU A 69 18.58 -16.59 -0.62
C LEU A 69 18.90 -17.83 -1.44
N TYR A 70 18.16 -18.08 -2.52
CA TYR A 70 18.42 -19.20 -3.43
C TYR A 70 19.81 -19.09 -4.08
N ALA A 71 20.16 -17.92 -4.61
CA ALA A 71 21.44 -17.69 -5.27
C ALA A 71 22.61 -17.87 -4.31
N LEU A 72 22.54 -17.27 -3.11
CA LEU A 72 23.57 -17.37 -2.08
C LEU A 72 23.70 -18.80 -1.54
N PHE A 73 22.57 -19.52 -1.38
CA PHE A 73 22.58 -20.93 -1.00
C PHE A 73 23.31 -21.79 -2.02
N LYS A 74 22.95 -21.65 -3.31
CA LYS A 74 23.60 -22.39 -4.41
C LYS A 74 25.08 -22.05 -4.53
N GLN A 75 25.45 -20.77 -4.38
CA GLN A 75 26.86 -20.36 -4.38
C GLN A 75 27.63 -20.94 -3.19
N ALA A 76 27.02 -21.00 -2.00
CA ALA A 76 27.64 -21.53 -0.79
C ALA A 76 27.85 -23.06 -0.82
N THR A 77 26.97 -23.81 -1.49
CA THR A 77 27.02 -25.28 -1.56
C THR A 77 27.74 -25.79 -2.80
N GLU A 78 27.56 -25.13 -3.94
CA GLU A 78 27.99 -25.62 -5.26
C GLU A 78 29.03 -24.72 -5.94
N GLY A 79 29.24 -23.50 -5.43
CA GLY A 79 30.18 -22.54 -6.01
C GLY A 79 29.58 -21.76 -7.20
N PRO A 80 30.41 -21.21 -8.10
CA PRO A 80 29.97 -20.42 -9.24
C PRO A 80 28.95 -21.17 -10.12
N CYS A 81 28.02 -20.42 -10.72
CA CYS A 81 26.96 -20.99 -11.54
C CYS A 81 27.50 -21.88 -12.67
N ASN A 82 27.21 -23.17 -12.58
CA ASN A 82 27.66 -24.21 -13.50
C ASN A 82 26.52 -24.81 -14.33
N SER A 83 25.30 -24.28 -14.18
CA SER A 83 24.10 -24.78 -14.83
C SER A 83 23.89 -24.13 -16.21
N PRO A 84 23.37 -24.88 -17.21
CA PRO A 84 23.08 -24.31 -18.53
C PRO A 84 21.97 -23.26 -18.43
N LYS A 85 22.07 -22.22 -19.27
CA LYS A 85 21.09 -21.12 -19.29
C LYS A 85 19.70 -21.64 -19.69
N PRO A 86 18.66 -21.44 -18.85
CA PRO A 86 17.30 -21.90 -19.15
C PRO A 86 16.69 -21.22 -20.39
N GLY A 87 15.74 -21.91 -21.03
CA GLY A 87 15.02 -21.40 -22.21
C GLY A 87 14.15 -20.17 -21.90
N MET A 88 13.87 -19.36 -22.93
CA MET A 88 13.24 -18.03 -22.80
C MET A 88 11.83 -18.04 -22.18
N LEU A 89 11.13 -19.19 -22.23
CA LEU A 89 9.76 -19.36 -21.74
C LEU A 89 9.68 -19.89 -20.29
N ASP A 90 10.80 -20.32 -19.69
CA ASP A 90 10.84 -20.80 -18.29
C ASP A 90 11.28 -19.67 -17.35
N PHE A 91 10.34 -18.76 -17.07
CA PHE A 91 10.59 -17.53 -16.31
C PHE A 91 11.16 -17.79 -14.90
N VAL A 92 10.73 -18.86 -14.23
CA VAL A 92 11.15 -19.18 -12.87
C VAL A 92 12.59 -19.72 -12.86
N LYS A 93 12.91 -20.67 -13.74
CA LYS A 93 14.29 -21.16 -13.81
C LYS A 93 15.24 -20.08 -14.30
N LYS A 94 14.80 -19.25 -15.24
CA LYS A 94 15.59 -18.10 -15.71
C LYS A 94 15.90 -17.11 -14.59
N ALA A 95 14.92 -16.70 -13.79
CA ALA A 95 15.15 -15.78 -12.67
C ALA A 95 16.10 -16.36 -11.61
N LYS A 96 15.97 -17.66 -11.29
CA LYS A 96 16.88 -18.38 -10.39
C LYS A 96 18.31 -18.48 -10.95
N TRP A 97 18.42 -18.77 -12.24
CA TRP A 97 19.70 -18.84 -12.94
C TRP A 97 20.37 -17.46 -13.02
N ASP A 98 19.65 -16.41 -13.39
CA ASP A 98 20.14 -15.04 -13.47
C ASP A 98 20.63 -14.57 -12.09
N ALA A 99 19.89 -14.87 -11.02
CA ALA A 99 20.27 -14.54 -9.65
C ALA A 99 21.56 -15.26 -9.22
N TRP A 100 21.69 -16.57 -9.46
CA TRP A 100 22.91 -17.31 -9.13
C TRP A 100 24.11 -16.88 -9.97
N ASN A 101 23.92 -16.71 -11.28
CA ASN A 101 24.96 -16.27 -12.21
C ASN A 101 25.47 -14.86 -11.88
N SER A 102 24.61 -13.98 -11.35
CA SER A 102 24.99 -12.60 -10.97
C SER A 102 26.02 -12.53 -9.83
N LEU A 103 26.16 -13.59 -9.02
CA LEU A 103 27.15 -13.65 -7.94
C LEU A 103 28.58 -13.89 -8.43
N GLY A 104 28.76 -14.29 -9.69
CA GLY A 104 30.07 -14.45 -10.32
C GLY A 104 31.02 -15.35 -9.54
N ASN A 105 32.21 -14.82 -9.22
CA ASN A 105 33.29 -15.55 -8.53
C ASN A 105 33.26 -15.39 -7.01
N LEU A 106 32.09 -15.09 -6.41
CA LEU A 106 31.96 -15.02 -4.96
C LEU A 106 32.37 -16.37 -4.33
N SER A 107 33.30 -16.34 -3.38
CA SER A 107 33.74 -17.57 -2.70
C SER A 107 32.60 -18.20 -1.91
N GLN A 108 32.65 -19.51 -1.71
CA GLN A 108 31.62 -20.24 -0.95
C GLN A 108 31.51 -19.70 0.48
N ASP A 109 32.63 -19.33 1.10
CA ASP A 109 32.64 -18.76 2.47
C ASP A 109 31.99 -17.38 2.54
N ASN A 110 32.25 -16.51 1.55
CA ASN A 110 31.59 -15.20 1.49
C ASN A 110 30.10 -15.36 1.22
N ALA A 111 29.70 -16.32 0.38
CA ALA A 111 28.30 -16.64 0.15
C ALA A 111 27.59 -17.14 1.43
N ARG A 112 28.26 -17.97 2.25
CA ARG A 112 27.75 -18.41 3.57
C ARG A 112 27.52 -17.24 4.51
N GLN A 113 28.47 -16.30 4.58
CA GLN A 113 28.35 -15.10 5.43
C GLN A 113 27.24 -14.16 4.96
N GLU A 114 27.17 -13.88 3.65
CA GLU A 114 26.10 -13.04 3.06
C GLU A 114 24.72 -13.70 3.28
N TYR A 115 24.61 -15.02 3.16
CA TYR A 115 23.39 -15.77 3.44
C TYR A 115 22.97 -15.62 4.92
N ALA A 116 23.91 -15.84 5.85
CA ALA A 116 23.63 -15.71 7.28
C ALA A 116 23.22 -14.28 7.67
N LYS A 117 23.86 -13.25 7.10
CA LYS A 117 23.47 -11.85 7.29
C LYS A 117 22.06 -11.56 6.77
N LEU A 118 21.73 -12.05 5.57
CA LEU A 118 20.41 -11.86 4.97
C LEU A 118 19.32 -12.50 5.81
N VAL A 119 19.51 -13.75 6.25
CA VAL A 119 18.55 -14.43 7.15
C VAL A 119 18.42 -13.67 8.47
N SER A 120 19.52 -13.24 9.10
CA SER A 120 19.48 -12.47 10.34
C SER A 120 18.71 -11.15 10.19
N SER A 121 18.86 -10.47 9.05
CA SER A 121 18.09 -9.27 8.71
C SER A 121 16.60 -9.57 8.57
N LEU A 122 16.23 -10.70 7.93
CA LEU A 122 14.83 -11.10 7.76
C LEU A 122 14.17 -11.48 9.10
N VAL A 123 14.87 -12.21 9.96
CA VAL A 123 14.39 -12.57 11.31
C VAL A 123 14.26 -11.32 12.19
N SER A 124 15.20 -10.38 12.09
CA SER A 124 15.13 -9.10 12.79
C SER A 124 13.97 -8.24 12.29
N ALA A 125 13.73 -8.20 10.98
CA ALA A 125 12.58 -7.51 10.40
C ALA A 125 11.25 -8.15 10.85
N GLU A 126 11.14 -9.48 10.87
CA GLU A 126 9.95 -10.18 11.37
C GLU A 126 9.71 -9.90 12.86
N SER A 127 10.77 -9.92 13.67
CA SER A 127 10.71 -9.59 15.10
C SER A 127 10.35 -8.11 15.34
N ALA A 128 10.79 -7.20 14.46
CA ALA A 128 10.44 -5.78 14.51
C ALA A 128 8.99 -5.52 14.07
N VAL A 129 8.47 -6.28 13.10
CA VAL A 129 7.04 -6.29 12.74
C VAL A 129 6.20 -6.82 13.90
N GLN A 130 6.65 -7.89 14.58
CA GLN A 130 6.00 -8.40 15.80
C GLN A 130 6.07 -7.39 16.96
N LYS A 131 7.18 -6.67 17.14
CA LYS A 131 7.31 -5.62 18.18
C LYS A 131 6.52 -4.34 17.86
N LYS A 132 6.40 -3.94 16.59
CA LYS A 132 5.50 -2.84 16.16
C LYS A 132 4.02 -3.25 16.23
N ALA A 133 3.70 -4.53 16.05
CA ALA A 133 2.39 -5.08 16.35
C ALA A 133 2.10 -5.17 17.86
N ALA A 134 3.15 -5.18 18.71
CA ALA A 134 3.06 -5.29 20.16
C ALA A 134 3.13 -3.95 20.92
N SER A 135 3.11 -2.79 20.25
CA SER A 135 2.64 -1.55 20.89
C SER A 135 1.13 -1.50 20.76
N PRO A 136 0.36 -1.85 21.81
CA PRO A 136 -1.06 -2.10 21.64
C PRO A 136 -1.85 -0.80 21.79
N GLU A 137 -2.55 -0.39 20.74
CA GLU A 137 -3.97 -0.05 20.90
C GLU A 137 -4.73 -1.38 20.85
N GLU A 138 -4.63 -2.16 21.91
CA GLU A 138 -5.36 -3.42 22.12
C GLU A 138 -6.85 -3.12 22.26
N GLY A 139 -7.68 -3.77 21.45
CA GLY A 139 -9.14 -3.66 21.55
C GLY A 139 -9.94 -4.36 20.46
N GLY A 140 -9.32 -4.97 19.44
CA GLY A 140 -10.04 -5.75 18.44
C GLY A 140 -10.24 -7.19 18.90
N ASP A 141 -11.47 -7.70 18.90
CA ASP A 141 -11.78 -9.05 19.44
C ASP A 141 -11.44 -10.24 18.53
N GLY A 142 -10.64 -10.02 17.49
CA GLY A 142 -10.21 -11.07 16.57
C GLY A 142 -11.29 -11.57 15.60
N ARG A 143 -12.50 -10.99 15.56
CA ARG A 143 -13.57 -11.39 14.63
C ARG A 143 -13.32 -11.10 13.15
N TYR A 144 -12.45 -10.13 12.84
CA TYR A 144 -12.16 -9.73 11.46
C TYR A 144 -10.70 -10.01 11.12
N GLU A 145 -10.45 -10.51 9.91
CA GLU A 145 -9.07 -10.75 9.45
C GLU A 145 -8.44 -9.46 8.92
N THR A 146 -9.24 -8.61 8.28
CA THR A 146 -8.75 -7.46 7.54
C THR A 146 -9.04 -6.12 8.22
N LEU A 147 -9.78 -6.13 9.33
CA LEU A 147 -10.16 -4.96 10.11
C LEU A 147 -9.76 -5.12 11.59
N ILE A 148 -9.55 -4.00 12.26
CA ILE A 148 -9.59 -3.92 13.73
C ILE A 148 -10.81 -3.10 14.10
N VAL A 149 -11.76 -3.70 14.81
CA VAL A 149 -12.99 -3.03 15.23
C VAL A 149 -13.05 -2.95 16.75
N THR A 150 -13.17 -1.74 17.29
CA THR A 150 -13.26 -1.51 18.74
C THR A 150 -14.47 -0.62 19.04
N THR A 151 -15.07 -0.77 20.22
CA THR A 151 -16.13 0.15 20.69
C THR A 151 -15.79 0.64 22.09
N GLU A 152 -15.39 1.90 22.18
CA GLU A 152 -14.96 2.52 23.44
C GLU A 152 -15.49 3.94 23.52
N ASN A 153 -15.82 4.41 24.73
CA ASN A 153 -16.30 5.78 24.95
C ASN A 153 -17.47 6.16 24.02
N LYS A 154 -18.36 5.19 23.74
CA LYS A 154 -19.50 5.32 22.82
C LYS A 154 -19.12 5.60 21.36
N ILE A 155 -17.90 5.28 20.93
CA ILE A 155 -17.45 5.39 19.54
C ILE A 155 -17.10 4.00 19.05
N THR A 156 -17.68 3.58 17.93
CA THR A 156 -17.20 2.37 17.22
C THR A 156 -16.11 2.78 16.23
N LYS A 157 -14.86 2.35 16.45
CA LYS A 157 -13.75 2.55 15.51
C LYS A 157 -13.63 1.32 14.61
N ILE A 158 -13.74 1.52 13.30
CA ILE A 158 -13.50 0.52 12.26
C ILE A 158 -12.21 0.90 11.55
N MET A 159 -11.13 0.15 11.82
CA MET A 159 -9.81 0.46 11.27
C MET A 159 -9.41 -0.57 10.22
N PHE A 160 -9.08 -0.12 9.00
CA PHE A 160 -8.52 -1.00 7.98
C PHE A 160 -7.17 -1.53 8.43
N ASN A 161 -6.95 -2.84 8.34
CA ASN A 161 -5.78 -3.49 8.90
C ASN A 161 -5.11 -4.43 7.89
N ARG A 162 -4.71 -3.89 6.74
CA ARG A 162 -3.80 -4.56 5.79
C ARG A 162 -2.66 -3.61 5.40
N PRO A 163 -1.88 -3.08 6.37
CA PRO A 163 -0.90 -2.02 6.11
C PRO A 163 0.17 -2.42 5.09
N ASP A 164 0.58 -3.70 5.08
CA ASP A 164 1.54 -4.24 4.09
C ASP A 164 1.03 -4.25 2.65
N LYS A 165 -0.29 -4.10 2.48
CA LYS A 165 -0.97 -3.93 1.19
C LYS A 165 -1.58 -2.54 1.05
N LYS A 166 -1.10 -1.56 1.84
CA LYS A 166 -1.60 -0.18 1.84
C LYS A 166 -3.12 -0.10 2.09
N ASN A 167 -3.62 -1.02 2.91
CA ASN A 167 -5.05 -1.22 3.20
C ASN A 167 -5.92 -1.42 1.95
N ALA A 168 -5.39 -2.02 0.89
CA ALA A 168 -6.20 -2.37 -0.29
C ALA A 168 -7.43 -3.21 0.11
N ILE A 169 -8.58 -2.94 -0.51
CA ILE A 169 -9.88 -3.52 -0.16
C ILE A 169 -10.11 -4.78 -1.00
N SER A 170 -9.89 -5.94 -0.39
CA SER A 170 -10.23 -7.24 -0.99
C SER A 170 -11.73 -7.52 -0.89
N HIS A 171 -12.25 -8.48 -1.65
CA HIS A 171 -13.65 -8.94 -1.49
C HIS A 171 -13.99 -9.36 -0.04
N LYS A 172 -13.00 -9.89 0.70
CA LYS A 172 -13.16 -10.18 2.13
C LYS A 172 -13.35 -8.90 2.94
N MET A 173 -12.48 -7.90 2.75
CA MET A 173 -12.58 -6.63 3.45
C MET A 173 -13.89 -5.89 3.13
N TYR A 174 -14.41 -5.96 1.90
CA TYR A 174 -15.75 -5.47 1.55
C TYR A 174 -16.83 -6.03 2.49
N ARG A 175 -16.89 -7.37 2.61
CA ARG A 175 -17.88 -8.05 3.47
C ARG A 175 -17.67 -7.73 4.94
N GLU A 176 -16.41 -7.69 5.40
CA GLU A 176 -16.09 -7.35 6.79
C GLU A 176 -16.51 -5.91 7.14
N ILE A 177 -16.34 -4.94 6.23
CA ILE A 177 -16.79 -3.56 6.45
C ILE A 177 -18.33 -3.48 6.51
N ILE A 178 -19.03 -4.16 5.60
CA ILE A 178 -20.50 -4.23 5.62
C ILE A 178 -20.97 -4.77 6.97
N ASN A 179 -20.39 -5.88 7.42
CA ASN A 179 -20.73 -6.50 8.70
C ASN A 179 -20.42 -5.56 9.88
N ALA A 180 -19.25 -4.92 9.90
CA ALA A 180 -18.87 -3.99 10.95
C ALA A 180 -19.80 -2.77 11.03
N LEU A 181 -20.25 -2.24 9.87
CA LEU A 181 -21.24 -1.17 9.81
C LEU A 181 -22.62 -1.63 10.31
N GLN A 182 -23.06 -2.83 9.91
CA GLN A 182 -24.32 -3.40 10.40
C GLN A 182 -24.31 -3.61 11.92
N GLU A 183 -23.19 -4.04 12.49
CA GLU A 183 -23.02 -4.18 13.94
C GLU A 183 -22.98 -2.83 14.65
N ALA A 184 -22.22 -1.86 14.12
CA ALA A 184 -22.16 -0.51 14.66
C ALA A 184 -23.51 0.22 14.61
N ALA A 185 -24.35 -0.10 13.62
CA ALA A 185 -25.71 0.43 13.53
C ALA A 185 -26.60 -0.06 14.70
N LYS A 186 -26.35 -1.27 15.20
CA LYS A 186 -27.16 -1.94 16.24
C LYS A 186 -26.63 -1.75 17.66
N ASN A 187 -25.32 -1.55 17.83
CA ASN A 187 -24.71 -1.41 19.15
C ASN A 187 -25.07 -0.06 19.83
N ASP A 188 -24.58 0.20 21.05
CA ASP A 188 -24.92 1.42 21.78
C ASP A 188 -24.01 2.64 21.47
N CYS A 189 -23.21 2.59 20.40
CA CYS A 189 -22.35 3.74 20.06
C CYS A 189 -23.18 4.96 19.63
N THR A 190 -22.62 6.14 19.85
CA THR A 190 -23.17 7.42 19.43
C THR A 190 -22.92 7.64 17.93
N PHE A 191 -21.75 7.24 17.44
CA PHE A 191 -21.39 7.26 16.02
C PHE A 191 -20.26 6.25 15.73
N ALA A 192 -20.03 6.01 14.43
CA ALA A 192 -18.93 5.18 13.96
C ALA A 192 -17.84 6.02 13.28
N VAL A 193 -16.59 5.55 13.38
CA VAL A 193 -15.41 6.15 12.78
C VAL A 193 -14.75 5.11 11.87
N ILE A 194 -14.33 5.51 10.67
CA ILE A 194 -13.51 4.69 9.78
C ILE A 194 -12.14 5.35 9.59
N THR A 195 -11.06 4.58 9.74
CA THR A 195 -9.65 5.02 9.61
C THR A 195 -8.78 3.91 9.02
N GLY A 196 -7.57 4.24 8.55
CA GLY A 196 -6.56 3.25 8.14
C GLY A 196 -5.50 3.01 9.21
N ASN A 197 -5.01 1.77 9.32
CA ASN A 197 -3.79 1.45 10.05
C ASN A 197 -2.55 1.74 9.18
N GLY A 198 -1.49 2.28 9.77
CA GLY A 198 -0.23 2.58 9.09
C GLY A 198 -0.26 3.86 8.24
N GLU A 199 0.47 3.87 7.13
CA GLU A 199 0.75 5.08 6.35
C GLU A 199 -0.40 5.50 5.41
N TYR A 200 -1.25 4.56 5.02
CA TYR A 200 -2.37 4.80 4.11
C TYR A 200 -3.68 4.82 4.87
N TYR A 201 -4.61 5.67 4.43
CA TYR A 201 -6.02 5.42 4.72
C TYR A 201 -6.38 4.10 4.03
N THR A 202 -6.38 4.12 2.70
CA THR A 202 -6.42 2.91 1.87
C THR A 202 -6.09 3.21 0.42
N SER A 203 -5.42 2.27 -0.26
CA SER A 203 -5.16 2.35 -1.69
C SER A 203 -6.36 1.98 -2.58
N GLY A 204 -7.56 1.82 -2.01
CA GLY A 204 -8.76 1.45 -2.74
C GLY A 204 -8.84 -0.04 -3.06
N ASN A 205 -9.51 -0.40 -4.15
CA ASN A 205 -9.71 -1.79 -4.56
C ASN A 205 -8.40 -2.59 -4.64
N ASP A 206 -8.38 -3.77 -4.04
CA ASP A 206 -7.30 -4.73 -4.25
C ASP A 206 -7.40 -5.27 -5.67
N LEU A 207 -6.49 -4.86 -6.56
CA LEU A 207 -6.54 -5.28 -7.96
C LEU A 207 -6.35 -6.79 -8.13
N ASN A 208 -5.86 -7.51 -7.12
CA ASN A 208 -5.83 -8.97 -7.15
C ASN A 208 -7.25 -9.60 -7.12
N ASN A 209 -8.28 -8.84 -6.75
CA ASN A 209 -9.68 -9.27 -6.90
C ASN A 209 -10.04 -9.59 -8.36
N PHE A 210 -9.30 -9.00 -9.32
CA PHE A 210 -9.47 -9.21 -10.76
C PHE A 210 -8.43 -10.18 -11.35
N SER A 211 -7.56 -10.76 -10.52
CA SER A 211 -6.54 -11.70 -10.97
C SER A 211 -7.04 -13.15 -10.94
N ASN A 212 -6.48 -14.00 -11.80
CA ASN A 212 -6.78 -15.44 -11.86
C ASN A 212 -8.24 -15.81 -12.17
N ILE A 213 -9.02 -14.89 -12.75
CA ILE A 213 -10.38 -15.18 -13.24
C ILE A 213 -10.26 -15.86 -14.61
N GLN A 214 -10.91 -17.00 -14.79
CA GLN A 214 -10.93 -17.67 -16.08
C GLN A 214 -11.77 -16.88 -17.09
N PRO A 215 -11.41 -16.84 -18.39
CA PRO A 215 -12.19 -16.11 -19.40
C PRO A 215 -13.68 -16.46 -19.42
N SER A 216 -14.03 -17.73 -19.17
CA SER A 216 -15.41 -18.21 -19.09
C SER A 216 -16.18 -17.66 -17.88
N GLU A 217 -15.49 -17.23 -16.83
CA GLU A 217 -16.09 -16.77 -15.57
C GLU A 217 -16.13 -15.25 -15.47
N MET A 218 -15.46 -14.52 -16.37
CA MET A 218 -15.36 -13.05 -16.36
C MET A 218 -16.71 -12.34 -16.21
N LYS A 219 -17.72 -12.76 -16.98
CA LYS A 219 -19.06 -12.15 -16.90
C LYS A 219 -19.71 -12.35 -15.53
N LYS A 220 -19.57 -13.54 -14.95
CA LYS A 220 -20.10 -13.86 -13.62
C LYS A 220 -19.33 -13.08 -12.55
N ALA A 221 -18.00 -13.05 -12.62
CA ALA A 221 -17.17 -12.31 -11.68
C ALA A 221 -17.46 -10.80 -11.70
N ALA A 222 -17.66 -10.22 -12.89
CA ALA A 222 -18.06 -8.82 -13.03
C ALA A 222 -19.43 -8.56 -12.38
N LYS A 223 -20.42 -9.43 -12.62
CA LYS A 223 -21.75 -9.32 -12.00
C LYS A 223 -21.69 -9.45 -10.47
N ASP A 224 -21.04 -10.50 -9.96
CA ASP A 224 -20.91 -10.75 -8.52
C ASP A 224 -20.15 -9.59 -7.82
N GLY A 225 -19.12 -9.05 -8.47
CA GLY A 225 -18.38 -7.89 -7.98
C GLY A 225 -19.23 -6.62 -7.93
N ALA A 226 -20.10 -6.41 -8.92
CA ALA A 226 -20.98 -5.25 -8.97
C ALA A 226 -22.10 -5.33 -7.93
N GLU A 227 -22.63 -6.53 -7.68
CA GLU A 227 -23.59 -6.77 -6.60
C GLU A 227 -22.96 -6.51 -5.23
N LEU A 228 -21.73 -7.00 -4.99
CA LEU A 228 -20.98 -6.73 -3.76
C LEU A 228 -20.69 -5.23 -3.57
N LEU A 229 -20.29 -4.53 -4.64
CA LEU A 229 -20.05 -3.09 -4.60
C LEU A 229 -21.34 -2.32 -4.29
N LYS A 230 -22.45 -2.70 -4.93
CA LYS A 230 -23.76 -2.09 -4.69
C LYS A 230 -24.20 -2.26 -3.24
N GLU A 231 -24.07 -3.46 -2.68
CA GLU A 231 -24.36 -3.74 -1.26
C GLU A 231 -23.46 -2.92 -0.34
N PHE A 232 -22.16 -2.88 -0.66
CA PHE A 232 -21.17 -2.11 0.09
C PHE A 232 -21.52 -0.63 0.16
N VAL A 233 -21.70 0.03 -0.99
CA VAL A 233 -22.08 1.45 -1.04
C VAL A 233 -23.44 1.68 -0.37
N GLY A 234 -24.39 0.77 -0.55
CA GLY A 234 -25.69 0.78 0.13
C GLY A 234 -25.57 0.85 1.65
N SER A 235 -24.61 0.11 2.23
CA SER A 235 -24.38 0.14 3.68
C SER A 235 -23.96 1.52 4.22
N PHE A 236 -23.29 2.35 3.41
CA PHE A 236 -22.97 3.74 3.77
C PHE A 236 -24.17 4.66 3.63
N ILE A 237 -24.96 4.50 2.56
CA ILE A 237 -26.20 5.27 2.32
C ILE A 237 -27.19 5.03 3.46
N ASP A 238 -27.30 3.78 3.93
CA ASP A 238 -28.28 3.36 4.92
C ASP A 238 -27.85 3.52 6.38
N PHE A 239 -26.57 3.83 6.63
CA PHE A 239 -26.04 3.86 8.00
C PHE A 239 -26.74 4.92 8.88
N PRO A 240 -27.42 4.52 9.98
CA PRO A 240 -28.40 5.38 10.66
C PRO A 240 -27.79 6.37 11.65
N LYS A 241 -26.55 6.16 12.06
CA LYS A 241 -25.82 7.03 13.02
C LYS A 241 -24.85 7.92 12.26
N PRO A 242 -24.32 9.01 12.86
CA PRO A 242 -23.24 9.76 12.24
C PRO A 242 -22.06 8.83 11.89
N LEU A 243 -21.48 9.04 10.72
CA LEU A 243 -20.33 8.30 10.23
C LEU A 243 -19.19 9.27 9.94
N VAL A 244 -18.03 9.03 10.55
CA VAL A 244 -16.87 9.93 10.48
C VAL A 244 -15.70 9.22 9.81
N ALA A 245 -15.07 9.88 8.83
CA ALA A 245 -13.82 9.43 8.23
C ALA A 245 -12.64 10.15 8.91
N VAL A 246 -11.66 9.39 9.37
CA VAL A 246 -10.38 9.90 9.89
C VAL A 246 -9.31 9.45 8.90
N VAL A 247 -8.98 10.33 7.95
CA VAL A 247 -8.12 10.04 6.80
C VAL A 247 -6.66 10.31 7.17
N ASN A 248 -5.99 9.28 7.69
CA ASN A 248 -4.61 9.34 8.19
C ASN A 248 -3.52 9.44 7.11
N GLY A 249 -3.85 9.29 5.83
CA GLY A 249 -2.88 9.26 4.74
C GLY A 249 -3.55 9.13 3.38
N PRO A 250 -2.82 8.69 2.33
CA PRO A 250 -3.40 8.59 0.99
C PRO A 250 -4.65 7.71 0.94
N ALA A 251 -5.67 8.21 0.25
CA ALA A 251 -6.95 7.58 -0.05
C ALA A 251 -7.13 7.51 -1.57
N ILE A 252 -7.52 6.34 -2.09
CA ILE A 252 -7.63 6.09 -3.54
C ILE A 252 -8.94 5.36 -3.89
N GLY A 253 -9.54 5.72 -5.03
CA GLY A 253 -10.70 5.03 -5.62
C GLY A 253 -11.94 5.08 -4.73
N ILE A 254 -12.59 3.92 -4.53
CA ILE A 254 -13.80 3.72 -3.71
C ILE A 254 -13.72 4.39 -2.33
N SER A 255 -12.52 4.41 -1.72
CA SER A 255 -12.35 5.01 -0.39
C SER A 255 -12.50 6.53 -0.37
N VAL A 256 -12.30 7.17 -1.53
CA VAL A 256 -12.44 8.62 -1.73
C VAL A 256 -13.86 8.96 -2.14
N THR A 257 -14.46 8.17 -3.05
CA THR A 257 -15.84 8.39 -3.52
C THR A 257 -16.84 8.25 -2.38
N LEU A 258 -16.64 7.27 -1.51
CA LEU A 258 -17.46 7.11 -0.30
C LEU A 258 -17.45 8.32 0.63
N LEU A 259 -16.41 9.17 0.64
CA LEU A 259 -16.33 10.31 1.55
C LEU A 259 -17.52 11.27 1.39
N GLY A 260 -18.14 11.34 0.20
CA GLY A 260 -19.38 12.09 -0.01
C GLY A 260 -20.61 11.55 0.76
N LEU A 261 -20.53 10.32 1.26
CA LEU A 261 -21.56 9.65 2.06
C LEU A 261 -21.27 9.72 3.57
N PHE A 262 -20.09 10.19 3.98
CA PHE A 262 -19.77 10.44 5.38
C PHE A 262 -20.37 11.77 5.86
N ASP A 263 -20.60 11.89 7.17
CA ASP A 263 -21.13 13.11 7.79
C ASP A 263 -20.00 14.07 8.20
N LEU A 264 -18.82 13.54 8.53
CA LEU A 264 -17.62 14.31 8.79
C LEU A 264 -16.40 13.60 8.20
N VAL A 265 -15.47 14.38 7.65
CA VAL A 265 -14.20 13.92 7.11
C VAL A 265 -13.10 14.81 7.67
N TYR A 266 -12.23 14.23 8.49
CA TYR A 266 -11.02 14.87 9.00
C TYR A 266 -9.79 14.23 8.36
N ALA A 267 -8.84 15.05 7.93
CA ALA A 267 -7.65 14.57 7.22
C ALA A 267 -6.36 15.06 7.87
N SER A 268 -5.33 14.21 7.84
CA SER A 268 -3.95 14.65 8.03
C SER A 268 -3.51 15.47 6.81
N ASP A 269 -2.65 16.47 7.01
CA ASP A 269 -2.07 17.29 5.93
C ASP A 269 -1.25 16.47 4.91
N LYS A 270 -0.75 15.29 5.30
CA LYS A 270 -0.10 14.33 4.39
C LYS A 270 -1.08 13.52 3.52
N ALA A 271 -2.39 13.59 3.79
CA ALA A 271 -3.38 12.84 3.04
C ALA A 271 -3.51 13.36 1.60
N THR A 272 -3.79 12.45 0.67
CA THR A 272 -4.11 12.77 -0.73
C THR A 272 -5.32 11.99 -1.18
N PHE A 273 -6.09 12.55 -2.10
CA PHE A 273 -7.36 11.99 -2.56
C PHE A 273 -7.30 11.81 -4.07
N HIS A 274 -7.45 10.58 -4.55
CA HIS A 274 -7.24 10.27 -5.96
C HIS A 274 -8.24 9.22 -6.48
N THR A 275 -8.92 9.52 -7.58
CA THR A 275 -9.90 8.62 -8.22
C THR A 275 -9.47 8.31 -9.65
N PRO A 276 -8.47 7.43 -9.87
CA PRO A 276 -7.89 7.16 -11.19
C PRO A 276 -8.77 6.28 -12.10
N PHE A 277 -10.08 6.54 -12.18
CA PHE A 277 -11.04 5.69 -12.88
C PHE A 277 -10.73 5.58 -14.37
N SER A 278 -10.58 6.71 -15.06
CA SER A 278 -10.33 6.72 -16.49
C SER A 278 -8.96 6.12 -16.84
N GLN A 279 -7.95 6.28 -15.97
CA GLN A 279 -6.66 5.61 -16.14
C GLN A 279 -6.77 4.08 -16.07
N LEU A 280 -7.78 3.56 -15.36
CA LEU A 280 -8.04 2.13 -15.21
C LEU A 280 -9.13 1.61 -16.15
N GLY A 281 -9.60 2.42 -17.11
CA GLY A 281 -10.71 2.04 -18.01
C GLY A 281 -12.04 1.85 -17.29
N GLN A 282 -12.23 2.49 -16.14
CA GLN A 282 -13.42 2.38 -15.29
C GLN A 282 -14.24 3.66 -15.31
N SER A 283 -15.53 3.54 -14.96
CA SER A 283 -16.41 4.66 -14.65
C SER A 283 -16.40 4.98 -13.14
N PRO A 284 -16.85 6.18 -12.73
CA PRO A 284 -17.06 6.50 -11.32
C PRO A 284 -18.05 5.57 -10.62
N GLU A 285 -17.90 5.45 -9.31
CA GLU A 285 -18.70 4.64 -8.40
C GLU A 285 -18.83 5.34 -7.02
N GLY A 286 -19.43 4.68 -6.02
CA GLY A 286 -19.58 5.26 -4.67
C GLY A 286 -20.52 6.47 -4.60
N CYS A 287 -21.45 6.58 -5.56
CA CYS A 287 -22.30 7.74 -5.81
C CYS A 287 -21.57 9.02 -6.23
N ALA A 288 -20.26 8.96 -6.52
CA ALA A 288 -19.47 10.15 -6.81
C ALA A 288 -19.89 10.86 -8.09
N SER A 289 -20.48 10.17 -9.07
CA SER A 289 -21.01 10.81 -10.28
C SER A 289 -22.12 11.85 -9.98
N TYR A 290 -22.80 11.70 -8.85
CA TYR A 290 -23.84 12.61 -8.38
C TYR A 290 -23.36 13.52 -7.25
N VAL A 291 -22.65 12.96 -6.27
CA VAL A 291 -22.31 13.66 -5.04
C VAL A 291 -21.15 14.64 -5.25
N PHE A 292 -20.13 14.29 -6.03
CA PHE A 292 -18.96 15.18 -6.20
C PHE A 292 -19.35 16.48 -6.91
N PRO A 293 -20.11 16.50 -8.02
CA PRO A 293 -20.58 17.75 -8.60
C PRO A 293 -21.35 18.65 -7.63
N LYS A 294 -22.10 18.08 -6.66
CA LYS A 294 -22.82 18.83 -5.63
C LYS A 294 -21.90 19.39 -4.54
N ILE A 295 -20.81 18.68 -4.22
CA ILE A 295 -19.82 19.11 -3.21
C ILE A 295 -18.87 20.18 -3.76
N MET A 296 -18.25 19.91 -4.92
CA MET A 296 -17.13 20.72 -5.42
C MET A 296 -17.42 21.46 -6.74
N GLY A 297 -18.64 21.35 -7.26
CA GLY A 297 -19.02 21.86 -8.58
C GLY A 297 -18.58 20.94 -9.72
N ALA A 298 -19.30 21.00 -10.84
CA ALA A 298 -19.10 20.10 -11.98
C ALA A 298 -17.67 20.15 -12.56
N ALA A 299 -17.08 21.35 -12.69
CA ALA A 299 -15.74 21.50 -13.27
C ALA A 299 -14.65 20.79 -12.43
N LYS A 300 -14.68 20.94 -11.11
CA LYS A 300 -13.70 20.29 -10.22
C LYS A 300 -13.96 18.80 -10.06
N ALA A 301 -15.23 18.39 -10.06
CA ALA A 301 -15.59 16.99 -10.15
C ALA A 301 -15.06 16.36 -11.44
N SER A 302 -15.12 17.04 -12.58
CA SER A 302 -14.55 16.55 -13.85
C SER A 302 -13.03 16.41 -13.81
N GLU A 303 -12.29 17.37 -13.22
CA GLU A 303 -10.84 17.24 -13.03
C GLU A 303 -10.49 15.93 -12.30
N MET A 304 -11.24 15.61 -11.25
CA MET A 304 -10.98 14.46 -10.39
C MET A 304 -11.50 13.14 -10.97
N LEU A 305 -12.74 13.10 -11.45
CA LEU A 305 -13.42 11.88 -11.91
C LEU A 305 -13.09 11.48 -13.35
N LEU A 306 -12.85 12.45 -14.23
CA LEU A 306 -12.58 12.19 -15.66
C LEU A 306 -11.09 12.29 -16.00
N PHE A 307 -10.39 13.24 -15.35
CA PHE A 307 -8.98 13.51 -15.65
C PHE A 307 -8.02 13.05 -14.55
N ASN A 308 -8.52 12.28 -13.58
CA ASN A 308 -7.73 11.64 -12.53
C ASN A 308 -6.86 12.63 -11.72
N LYS A 309 -7.32 13.88 -11.55
CA LYS A 309 -6.59 14.83 -10.71
C LYS A 309 -6.55 14.31 -9.28
N LYS A 310 -5.34 14.19 -8.76
CA LYS A 310 -5.07 13.93 -7.34
C LYS A 310 -5.11 15.25 -6.58
N LEU A 311 -5.86 15.27 -5.48
CA LEU A 311 -5.96 16.41 -4.57
C LEU A 311 -5.08 16.20 -3.34
N THR A 312 -4.51 17.28 -2.85
CA THR A 312 -3.97 17.37 -1.49
C THR A 312 -5.10 17.47 -0.46
N ALA A 313 -4.81 17.27 0.83
CA ALA A 313 -5.78 17.49 1.91
C ALA A 313 -6.32 18.92 1.92
N ALA A 314 -5.46 19.91 1.72
CA ALA A 314 -5.86 21.31 1.67
C ALA A 314 -6.82 21.61 0.50
N GLU A 315 -6.53 21.10 -0.71
CA GLU A 315 -7.43 21.24 -1.86
C GLU A 315 -8.76 20.52 -1.64
N ALA A 316 -8.74 19.28 -1.12
CA ALA A 316 -9.95 18.54 -0.82
C ALA A 316 -10.84 19.25 0.22
N CYS A 317 -10.21 19.93 1.18
CA CYS A 317 -10.92 20.77 2.15
C CYS A 317 -11.51 22.03 1.51
N ALA A 318 -10.72 22.75 0.70
CA ALA A 318 -11.20 23.94 -0.01
C ALA A 318 -12.36 23.64 -0.97
N LEU A 319 -12.44 22.40 -1.46
CA LEU A 319 -13.51 21.91 -2.34
C LEU A 319 -14.69 21.27 -1.59
N GLY A 320 -14.66 21.23 -0.25
CA GLY A 320 -15.76 20.73 0.58
C GLY A 320 -15.84 19.22 0.77
N LEU A 321 -14.88 18.44 0.24
CA LEU A 321 -14.81 16.99 0.46
C LEU A 321 -14.28 16.64 1.86
N VAL A 322 -13.45 17.52 2.44
CA VAL A 322 -12.87 17.40 3.78
C VAL A 322 -13.34 18.56 4.65
N ASN A 323 -13.78 18.29 5.88
CA ASN A 323 -14.24 19.34 6.80
C ASN A 323 -13.08 20.14 7.38
N GLU A 324 -12.00 19.46 7.77
CA GLU A 324 -10.82 20.11 8.37
C GLU A 324 -9.56 19.26 8.16
N VAL A 325 -8.43 19.95 8.04
CA VAL A 325 -7.10 19.38 7.86
C VAL A 325 -6.25 19.71 9.08
N PHE A 326 -5.51 18.73 9.59
CA PHE A 326 -4.63 18.90 10.75
C PHE A 326 -3.20 18.53 10.39
N PRO A 327 -2.19 19.15 11.02
CA PRO A 327 -0.80 18.71 10.91
C PRO A 327 -0.65 17.24 11.32
N ASP A 328 0.06 16.43 10.54
CA ASP A 328 0.22 15.00 10.82
C ASP A 328 0.73 14.70 12.23
N SER A 329 1.62 15.55 12.74
CA SER A 329 2.22 15.42 14.08
C SER A 329 1.23 15.51 15.23
N THR A 330 0.08 16.19 15.03
CA THR A 330 -0.94 16.37 16.07
C THR A 330 -2.29 15.77 15.68
N PHE A 331 -2.45 15.32 14.43
CA PHE A 331 -3.68 14.80 13.84
C PHE A 331 -4.44 13.83 14.74
N GLN A 332 -3.80 12.74 15.20
CA GLN A 332 -4.46 11.74 16.04
C GLN A 332 -4.96 12.36 17.36
N LYS A 333 -4.10 13.12 18.05
CA LYS A 333 -4.45 13.72 19.34
C LYS A 333 -5.63 14.68 19.22
N GLU A 334 -5.59 15.59 18.24
CA GLU A 334 -6.60 16.62 18.06
C GLU A 334 -7.94 16.06 17.61
N VAL A 335 -7.92 15.17 16.61
CA VAL A 335 -9.14 14.55 16.09
C VAL A 335 -9.82 13.70 17.17
N TRP A 336 -9.09 12.82 17.87
CA TRP A 336 -9.70 11.97 18.89
C TRP A 336 -10.19 12.75 20.11
N ALA A 337 -9.55 13.86 20.49
CA ALA A 337 -10.08 14.74 21.52
C ALA A 337 -11.44 15.32 21.13
N ARG A 338 -11.58 15.75 19.87
CA ARG A 338 -12.84 16.29 19.35
C ARG A 338 -13.94 15.23 19.24
N LEU A 339 -13.60 14.03 18.75
CA LEU A 339 -14.55 12.92 18.66
C LEU A 339 -15.05 12.49 20.05
N LYS A 340 -14.17 12.43 21.05
CA LYS A 340 -14.58 12.17 22.44
C LYS A 340 -15.58 13.21 22.96
N ALA A 341 -15.38 14.49 22.64
CA ALA A 341 -16.34 15.53 22.97
C ALA A 341 -17.70 15.30 22.28
N TYR A 342 -17.71 14.99 20.97
CA TYR A 342 -18.95 14.69 20.24
C TYR A 342 -19.69 13.45 20.78
N ALA A 343 -18.97 12.45 21.29
CA ALA A 343 -19.59 11.24 21.84
C ALA A 343 -20.36 11.50 23.16
N SER A 344 -20.17 12.68 23.75
CA SER A 344 -20.95 13.11 24.93
C SER A 344 -22.30 13.75 24.58
N LEU A 345 -22.53 14.09 23.30
CA LEU A 345 -23.79 14.68 22.84
C LEU A 345 -24.94 13.64 22.88
N PRO A 346 -26.21 14.09 22.96
CA PRO A 346 -27.36 13.18 22.97
C PRO A 346 -27.47 12.36 21.67
N LYS A 347 -27.14 11.06 21.74
CA LYS A 347 -27.05 10.16 20.56
C LYS A 347 -28.30 10.13 19.69
N ASN A 348 -29.49 10.15 20.30
CA ASN A 348 -30.76 10.14 19.57
C ASN A 348 -30.96 11.46 18.79
N SER A 349 -30.55 12.59 19.36
CA SER A 349 -30.58 13.88 18.65
C SER A 349 -29.69 13.83 17.42
N LEU A 350 -28.47 13.33 17.54
CA LEU A 350 -27.53 13.22 16.41
C LEU A 350 -28.07 12.32 15.28
N ALA A 351 -28.60 11.15 15.64
CA ALA A 351 -29.17 10.21 14.66
C ALA A 351 -30.39 10.81 13.94
N LEU A 352 -31.33 11.43 14.68
CA LEU A 352 -32.51 12.06 14.09
C LEU A 352 -32.16 13.29 13.24
N SER A 353 -31.18 14.11 13.65
CA SER A 353 -30.68 15.21 12.84
C SER A 353 -30.07 14.71 11.52
N LYS A 354 -29.25 13.65 11.56
CA LYS A 354 -28.74 13.00 10.35
C LYS A 354 -29.88 12.51 9.47
N GLN A 355 -30.88 11.85 10.04
CA GLN A 355 -32.03 11.35 9.30
C GLN A 355 -32.75 12.47 8.53
N LEU A 356 -33.01 13.61 9.17
CA LEU A 356 -33.63 14.77 8.51
C LEU A 356 -32.78 15.30 7.35
N VAL A 357 -31.46 15.37 7.53
CA VAL A 357 -30.53 15.84 6.48
C VAL A 357 -30.42 14.85 5.31
N ARG A 358 -30.40 13.54 5.57
CA ARG A 358 -30.06 12.50 4.58
C ARG A 358 -31.26 11.85 3.89
N SER A 359 -32.43 11.83 4.54
CA SER A 359 -33.61 11.10 4.05
C SER A 359 -34.11 11.59 2.69
N THR A 360 -33.97 12.88 2.39
CA THR A 360 -34.42 13.50 1.13
C THR A 360 -33.64 13.02 -0.10
N GLU A 361 -32.39 12.60 0.07
CA GLU A 361 -31.50 12.16 -1.01
C GLU A 361 -31.38 10.63 -1.09
N LYS A 362 -31.92 9.91 -0.10
CA LYS A 362 -31.64 8.49 0.11
C LYS A 362 -32.03 7.61 -1.07
N GLU A 363 -33.25 7.75 -1.58
CA GLU A 363 -33.74 6.99 -2.74
C GLU A 363 -32.92 7.32 -3.99
N LYS A 364 -32.59 8.61 -4.18
CA LYS A 364 -31.78 9.07 -5.31
C LYS A 364 -30.38 8.47 -5.28
N LEU A 365 -29.74 8.41 -4.11
CA LEU A 365 -28.41 7.80 -3.94
C LEU A 365 -28.42 6.30 -4.26
N HIS A 366 -29.43 5.55 -3.81
CA HIS A 366 -29.58 4.13 -4.17
C HIS A 366 -29.77 3.91 -5.68
N ALA A 367 -30.52 4.79 -6.35
CA ALA A 367 -30.67 4.76 -7.80
C ALA A 367 -29.36 5.09 -8.53
N VAL A 368 -28.60 6.08 -8.05
CA VAL A 368 -27.27 6.43 -8.59
C VAL A 368 -26.30 5.27 -8.42
N ASN A 369 -26.20 4.71 -7.22
CA ASN A 369 -25.35 3.55 -6.92
C ASN A 369 -25.66 2.37 -7.86
N SER A 370 -26.95 2.07 -8.06
CA SER A 370 -27.39 1.02 -8.99
C SER A 370 -26.91 1.29 -10.41
N ARG A 371 -27.09 2.52 -10.90
CA ARG A 371 -26.72 2.91 -12.25
C ARG A 371 -25.20 2.88 -12.47
N GLU A 372 -24.42 3.33 -11.49
CA GLU A 372 -22.96 3.26 -11.52
C GLU A 372 -22.48 1.80 -11.60
N CYS A 373 -23.04 0.91 -10.77
CA CYS A 373 -22.67 -0.51 -10.77
C CYS A 373 -23.03 -1.22 -12.09
N GLU A 374 -24.16 -0.90 -12.71
CA GLU A 374 -24.54 -1.43 -14.02
C GLU A 374 -23.51 -1.06 -15.11
N LEU A 375 -23.11 0.22 -15.17
CA LEU A 375 -22.08 0.68 -16.10
C LEU A 375 -20.73 0.07 -15.80
N LEU A 376 -20.36 -0.03 -14.53
CA LEU A 376 -19.08 -0.59 -14.12
C LEU A 376 -18.96 -2.08 -14.46
N THR A 377 -20.06 -2.83 -14.39
CA THR A 377 -20.14 -4.23 -14.84
C THR A 377 -19.73 -4.36 -16.31
N GLU A 378 -20.21 -3.44 -17.16
CA GLU A 378 -19.86 -3.41 -18.58
C GLU A 378 -18.40 -2.96 -18.78
N ARG A 379 -17.94 -1.92 -18.05
CA ARG A 379 -16.55 -1.44 -18.11
C ARG A 379 -15.54 -2.51 -17.73
N TRP A 380 -15.79 -3.32 -16.70
CA TRP A 380 -14.87 -4.40 -16.29
C TRP A 380 -14.69 -5.50 -17.33
N LEU A 381 -15.59 -5.59 -18.32
CA LEU A 381 -15.49 -6.50 -19.45
C LEU A 381 -14.90 -5.85 -20.71
N SER A 382 -14.59 -4.55 -20.66
CA SER A 382 -14.04 -3.80 -21.80
C SER A 382 -12.54 -4.03 -21.97
N ASP A 383 -12.07 -3.92 -23.22
CA ASP A 383 -10.66 -4.00 -23.56
C ASP A 383 -9.83 -2.94 -22.84
N GLU A 384 -10.38 -1.73 -22.65
CA GLU A 384 -9.71 -0.63 -21.94
C GLU A 384 -9.36 -1.01 -20.50
N CYS A 385 -10.34 -1.54 -19.75
CA CYS A 385 -10.14 -1.97 -18.37
C CYS A 385 -9.19 -3.17 -18.29
N LEU A 386 -9.37 -4.18 -19.16
CA LEU A 386 -8.52 -5.37 -19.18
C LEU A 386 -7.06 -5.01 -19.48
N ASN A 387 -6.81 -4.17 -20.49
CA ASN A 387 -5.47 -3.71 -20.84
C ASN A 387 -4.83 -2.87 -19.72
N ALA A 388 -5.62 -2.04 -19.03
CA ALA A 388 -5.13 -1.25 -17.89
C ALA A 388 -4.72 -2.14 -16.71
N LEU A 389 -5.51 -3.18 -16.40
CA LEU A 389 -5.19 -4.16 -15.36
C LEU A 389 -3.90 -4.94 -15.70
N VAL A 390 -3.76 -5.43 -16.92
CA VAL A 390 -2.52 -6.10 -17.39
C VAL A 390 -1.32 -5.16 -17.22
N SER A 391 -1.44 -3.91 -17.67
CA SER A 391 -0.38 -2.90 -17.56
C SER A 391 -0.02 -2.57 -16.11
N PHE A 392 -0.98 -2.64 -15.19
CA PHE A 392 -0.72 -2.47 -13.76
C PHE A 392 0.14 -3.62 -13.19
N PHE A 393 -0.25 -4.86 -13.45
CA PHE A 393 0.49 -6.04 -12.96
C PHE A 393 1.90 -6.14 -13.56
N GLN A 394 2.06 -5.77 -14.84
CA GLN A 394 3.39 -5.72 -15.48
C GLN A 394 4.30 -4.67 -14.84
N ARG A 395 3.78 -3.47 -14.51
CA ARG A 395 4.56 -2.44 -13.81
C ARG A 395 4.96 -2.89 -12.41
N LYS A 396 4.03 -3.53 -11.69
CA LYS A 396 4.30 -4.06 -10.35
C LYS A 396 5.36 -5.17 -10.35
N SER A 397 5.42 -6.00 -11.39
CA SER A 397 6.45 -7.05 -11.50
C SER A 397 7.86 -6.50 -11.78
N LYS A 398 7.99 -5.24 -12.19
CA LYS A 398 9.27 -4.58 -12.48
C LYS A 398 9.81 -3.76 -11.32
N MET A 399 8.98 -3.53 -10.29
CA MET A 399 9.35 -2.91 -9.02
C MET A 399 9.65 -3.99 -8.00
#